data_AF-A0A0F9XUV1-F1
#
_entry.id   AF-A0A0F9XUV1-F1
#
_cell.length_a   1.000
_cell.length_b   1.000
_cell.length_c   1.000
_cell.angle_alpha   90.00
_cell.angle_beta   90.00
_cell.angle_gamma   90.00
#
_symmetry.space_group_name_H-M   'P 1'
#
loop_
_entity.id
_entity.type
_entity.pdbx_description
1 polymer ?
#
loop_
_entity_poly.entity_id
_entity_poly.type
_entity_poly.pdbx_seq_one_letter_code
_entity_poly.pdbx_strand_id
1 'polypeptide(L)'
;MSGPGVGFEYPPQSVSWLKRDVLLFANSIGATADELHFLYELHPNFAVFPTYPVILPFKGDTQEVIDFYASQKKIKVPGVPDFDSRRVVDGQRKIEFLKPLPVSSEGHKFEIRQKVLGVYDKGRPGSVVDTQLELVDANTNEVYTRLFGSAFYVAQGNWGGPKGPATENFPPPKDKKPDWVLENQISREAAHLYRLNGDYNPLHATPEPGVKMGFPGAIMHGLYSWNSTAHAILKAVGGSDPANLKEYQARFASPVLPGDKLITQVWRTGEKKGEFEEIRFVVAVEGGKVCLSNGRALVKILGDIKGKL
;
A
#
# COMPACT_ATOMS: atom_id res chain seq x y z
N MET A 1 -11.90 -20.01 -22.42
CA MET A 1 -11.48 -18.61 -22.67
C MET A 1 -11.06 -18.02 -21.34
N SER A 2 -9.93 -17.33 -21.28
CA SER A 2 -9.57 -16.54 -20.09
C SER A 2 -10.68 -15.51 -19.83
N GLY A 3 -10.98 -15.21 -18.57
CA GLY A 3 -12.05 -14.28 -18.21
C GLY A 3 -11.86 -12.87 -18.78
N PRO A 4 -12.86 -11.99 -18.68
CA PRO A 4 -12.78 -10.60 -19.15
C PRO A 4 -11.50 -9.89 -18.68
N GLY A 5 -10.80 -9.26 -19.64
CA GLY A 5 -9.57 -8.51 -19.41
C GLY A 5 -8.35 -9.30 -18.94
N VAL A 6 -8.45 -10.61 -18.66
CA VAL A 6 -7.33 -11.40 -18.12
C VAL A 6 -6.14 -11.38 -19.09
N GLY A 7 -4.98 -10.94 -18.59
CA GLY A 7 -3.75 -10.83 -19.38
C GLY A 7 -3.64 -9.53 -20.18
N PHE A 8 -4.63 -8.63 -20.12
CA PHE A 8 -4.48 -7.29 -20.68
C PHE A 8 -3.36 -6.54 -19.96
N GLU A 9 -2.40 -6.02 -20.73
CA GLU A 9 -1.28 -5.22 -20.24
C GLU A 9 -1.56 -3.74 -20.55
N TYR A 10 -1.40 -2.90 -19.53
CA TYR A 10 -1.41 -1.46 -19.72
C TYR A 10 -0.06 -1.02 -20.32
N PRO A 11 -0.01 0.11 -21.06
CA PRO A 11 1.25 0.69 -21.50
C PRO A 11 2.20 0.86 -20.30
N PRO A 12 3.49 0.47 -20.42
CA PRO A 12 4.46 0.71 -19.36
C PRO A 12 4.51 2.19 -18.95
N GLN A 13 4.59 2.44 -17.65
CA GLN A 13 4.68 3.79 -17.09
C GLN A 13 6.09 4.03 -16.57
N SER A 14 6.81 4.99 -17.14
CA SER A 14 8.11 5.41 -16.62
C SER A 14 7.97 5.97 -15.21
N VAL A 15 8.91 5.60 -14.33
CA VAL A 15 8.97 6.08 -12.95
C VAL A 15 10.40 6.40 -12.56
N SER A 16 10.58 7.39 -11.70
CA SER A 16 11.91 7.76 -11.22
C SER A 16 11.85 8.40 -9.84
N TRP A 17 12.95 8.30 -9.11
CA TRP A 17 13.11 8.91 -7.80
C TRP A 17 14.54 9.37 -7.52
N LEU A 18 14.63 10.37 -6.65
CA LEU A 18 15.87 10.88 -6.09
C LEU A 18 15.97 10.49 -4.61
N LYS A 19 17.17 10.66 -4.02
CA LYS A 19 17.38 10.44 -2.57
C LYS A 19 16.40 11.26 -1.73
N ARG A 20 16.10 12.50 -2.16
CA ARG A 20 15.11 13.37 -1.51
C ARG A 20 13.72 12.73 -1.43
N ASP A 21 13.29 12.02 -2.48
CA ASP A 21 11.97 11.40 -2.54
C ASP A 21 11.85 10.27 -1.51
N VAL A 22 12.89 9.45 -1.36
CA VAL A 22 12.89 8.33 -0.40
C VAL A 22 13.03 8.80 1.05
N LEU A 23 13.75 9.91 1.29
CA LEU A 23 13.79 10.60 2.59
C LEU A 23 12.41 11.15 2.97
N LEU A 24 11.76 11.85 2.04
CA LEU A 24 10.42 12.38 2.22
C LEU A 24 9.41 11.27 2.52
N PHE A 25 9.48 10.18 1.75
CA PHE A 25 8.61 9.03 1.98
C PHE A 25 8.79 8.44 3.37
N ALA A 26 10.03 8.10 3.76
CA ALA A 26 10.33 7.52 5.06
C ALA A 26 9.85 8.42 6.21
N ASN A 27 10.13 9.72 6.13
CA ASN A 27 9.68 10.68 7.13
C ASN A 27 8.13 10.75 7.19
N SER A 28 7.48 10.82 6.03
CA SER A 28 6.03 10.96 5.94
C SER A 28 5.23 9.76 6.48
N ILE A 29 5.86 8.59 6.64
CA ILE A 29 5.21 7.37 7.15
C ILE A 29 5.57 7.08 8.61
N GLY A 30 6.40 7.91 9.24
CA GLY A 30 6.68 7.83 10.68
C GLY A 30 8.09 7.40 11.07
N ALA A 31 9.05 7.29 10.14
CA ALA A 31 10.44 7.08 10.52
C ALA A 31 10.93 8.23 11.43
N THR A 32 11.63 7.88 12.51
CA THR A 32 12.09 8.83 13.52
C THR A 32 13.62 8.92 13.55
N ALA A 33 14.17 9.85 14.36
CA ALA A 33 15.60 10.16 14.39
C ALA A 33 16.52 8.99 14.82
N ASP A 34 15.98 7.92 15.40
CA ASP A 34 16.66 6.65 15.67
C ASP A 34 16.77 5.72 14.45
N GLU A 35 16.14 6.07 13.33
CA GLU A 35 16.15 5.34 12.07
C GLU A 35 16.89 6.13 10.98
N LEU A 36 18.07 6.67 11.30
CA LEU A 36 18.88 7.50 10.38
C LEU A 36 19.23 6.77 9.08
N HIS A 37 19.24 5.44 9.06
CA HIS A 37 19.40 4.67 7.81
C HIS A 37 18.25 4.87 6.82
N PHE A 38 17.11 5.42 7.23
CA PHE A 38 16.04 5.85 6.32
C PHE A 38 15.97 7.38 6.13
N LEU A 39 16.58 8.16 7.04
CA LEU A 39 16.41 9.62 7.12
C LEU A 39 17.67 10.44 6.86
N TYR A 40 18.82 9.81 6.67
CA TYR A 40 20.08 10.50 6.42
C TYR A 40 20.87 9.82 5.30
N GLU A 41 21.00 10.52 4.18
CA GLU A 41 21.57 10.01 2.94
C GLU A 41 23.08 9.69 3.01
N LEU A 42 23.77 10.14 4.06
CA LEU A 42 25.18 9.82 4.35
C LEU A 42 25.33 8.75 5.43
N HIS A 43 24.23 8.20 5.97
CA HIS A 43 24.31 7.06 6.87
C HIS A 43 24.96 5.87 6.13
N PRO A 44 25.89 5.12 6.75
CA PRO A 44 26.61 4.03 6.07
C PRO A 44 25.68 2.92 5.55
N ASN A 45 24.51 2.76 6.19
CA ASN A 45 23.47 1.81 5.78
C ASN A 45 22.25 2.51 5.17
N PHE A 46 22.40 3.70 4.55
CA PHE A 46 21.27 4.42 3.97
C PHE A 46 20.50 3.54 2.97
N ALA A 47 19.20 3.41 3.18
CA ALA A 47 18.34 2.50 2.46
C ALA A 47 16.96 3.11 2.18
N VAL A 48 16.27 2.55 1.20
CA VAL A 48 14.88 2.93 0.88
C VAL A 48 13.93 2.07 1.70
N PHE A 49 12.90 2.68 2.29
CA PHE A 49 11.87 1.91 2.98
C PHE A 49 11.13 0.98 1.97
N PRO A 50 10.96 -0.33 2.25
CA PRO A 50 10.61 -1.31 1.21
C PRO A 50 9.31 -1.02 0.45
N THR A 51 8.33 -0.40 1.12
CA THR A 51 7.01 -0.13 0.52
C THR A 51 6.96 1.08 -0.39
N TYR A 52 8.05 1.84 -0.54
CA TYR A 52 8.15 2.99 -1.44
C TYR A 52 7.53 2.75 -2.84
N PRO A 53 7.70 1.60 -3.52
CA PRO A 53 7.17 1.39 -4.87
C PRO A 53 5.65 1.54 -5.00
N VAL A 54 4.88 1.44 -3.90
CA VAL A 54 3.41 1.54 -3.93
C VAL A 54 2.92 2.93 -4.35
N ILE A 55 3.73 3.98 -4.17
CA ILE A 55 3.39 5.37 -4.55
C ILE A 55 3.79 5.71 -5.99
N LEU A 56 4.67 4.92 -6.61
CA LEU A 56 5.22 5.20 -7.94
C LEU A 56 4.17 5.24 -9.07
N PRO A 57 3.06 4.45 -9.05
CA PRO A 57 1.98 4.65 -10.02
C PRO A 57 1.38 6.06 -9.97
N PHE A 58 1.37 6.69 -8.80
CA PHE A 58 0.89 8.07 -8.64
C PHE A 58 1.99 9.06 -9.02
N LYS A 59 3.21 8.89 -8.50
CA LYS A 59 4.34 9.82 -8.72
C LYS A 59 4.82 9.88 -10.17
N GLY A 60 4.86 8.76 -10.87
CA GLY A 60 5.51 8.69 -12.18
C GLY A 60 7.01 9.03 -12.09
N ASP A 61 7.48 9.77 -13.08
CA ASP A 61 8.85 10.27 -13.20
C ASP A 61 8.97 11.79 -12.96
N THR A 62 7.88 12.44 -12.53
CA THR A 62 7.88 13.87 -12.21
C THR A 62 8.49 14.16 -10.83
N GLN A 63 9.02 15.37 -10.70
CA GLN A 63 9.49 15.97 -9.45
C GLN A 63 8.55 17.09 -8.96
N GLU A 64 7.48 17.35 -9.71
CA GLU A 64 6.50 18.40 -9.45
C GLU A 64 5.19 17.82 -8.87
N VAL A 65 4.33 18.70 -8.36
CA VAL A 65 2.95 18.36 -8.03
C VAL A 65 2.20 17.79 -9.22
N ILE A 66 1.22 16.94 -8.94
CA ILE A 66 0.45 16.21 -9.95
C ILE A 66 -0.99 16.70 -9.92
N ASP A 67 -1.52 17.10 -11.08
CA ASP A 67 -2.96 17.24 -11.24
C ASP A 67 -3.58 15.85 -11.19
N PHE A 68 -4.14 15.50 -10.03
CA PHE A 68 -4.69 14.18 -9.76
C PHE A 68 -5.80 13.80 -10.75
N TYR A 69 -6.64 14.74 -11.17
CA TYR A 69 -7.75 14.43 -12.08
C TYR A 69 -7.25 14.30 -13.52
N ALA A 70 -6.36 15.18 -13.97
CA ALA A 70 -5.80 15.11 -15.32
C ALA A 70 -4.87 13.90 -15.51
N SER A 71 -4.24 13.41 -14.45
CA SER A 71 -3.37 12.23 -14.51
C SER A 71 -4.13 10.90 -14.65
N GLN A 72 -5.45 10.88 -14.39
CA GLN A 72 -6.27 9.67 -14.55
C GLN A 72 -6.50 9.34 -16.03
N LYS A 73 -5.68 8.44 -16.58
CA LYS A 73 -5.86 7.92 -17.94
C LYS A 73 -6.93 6.84 -17.96
N LYS A 74 -8.01 7.07 -18.71
CA LYS A 74 -8.98 6.00 -19.02
C LYS A 74 -8.39 5.09 -20.08
N ILE A 75 -8.10 3.86 -19.71
CA ILE A 75 -7.67 2.81 -20.63
C ILE A 75 -8.75 1.74 -20.66
N LYS A 76 -9.29 1.49 -21.85
CA LYS A 76 -10.35 0.50 -22.05
C LYS A 76 -9.76 -0.90 -22.01
N VAL A 77 -10.22 -1.72 -21.08
CA VAL A 77 -9.85 -3.13 -20.99
C VAL A 77 -10.82 -3.94 -21.87
N PRO A 78 -10.34 -4.73 -22.84
CA PRO A 78 -11.21 -5.53 -23.71
C PRO A 78 -12.11 -6.48 -22.93
N GLY A 79 -13.40 -6.50 -23.28
CA GLY A 79 -14.40 -7.36 -22.65
C GLY A 79 -14.87 -6.91 -21.26
N VAL A 80 -14.44 -5.75 -20.79
CA VAL A 80 -14.79 -5.19 -19.48
C VAL A 80 -15.71 -3.97 -19.67
N PRO A 81 -16.79 -3.81 -18.88
CA PRO A 81 -17.62 -2.61 -18.91
C PRO A 81 -16.83 -1.33 -18.59
N ASP A 82 -17.26 -0.20 -19.15
CA ASP A 82 -16.68 1.10 -18.84
C ASP A 82 -17.10 1.53 -17.42
N PHE A 83 -16.27 1.23 -16.42
CA PHE A 83 -16.52 1.60 -15.04
C PHE A 83 -16.21 3.08 -14.75
N ASP A 84 -17.03 3.72 -13.93
CA ASP A 84 -16.81 5.05 -13.38
C ASP A 84 -15.78 5.01 -12.25
N SER A 85 -14.56 5.48 -12.54
CA SER A 85 -13.46 5.59 -11.59
C SER A 85 -13.70 6.61 -10.47
N ARG A 86 -14.72 7.48 -10.57
CA ARG A 86 -15.11 8.36 -9.45
C ARG A 86 -15.78 7.59 -8.31
N ARG A 87 -16.18 6.33 -8.56
CA ARG A 87 -16.83 5.43 -7.61
C ARG A 87 -16.03 4.16 -7.40
N VAL A 88 -14.71 4.29 -7.38
CA VAL A 88 -13.78 3.21 -7.06
C VAL A 88 -13.25 3.39 -5.64
N VAL A 89 -13.08 2.27 -4.93
CA VAL A 89 -12.34 2.23 -3.66
C VAL A 89 -11.21 1.22 -3.78
N ASP A 90 -10.09 1.52 -3.13
CA ASP A 90 -9.01 0.56 -3.00
C ASP A 90 -9.46 -0.53 -2.03
N GLY A 91 -9.53 -1.77 -2.49
CA GLY A 91 -9.98 -2.90 -1.69
C GLY A 91 -8.83 -3.50 -0.90
N GLN A 92 -7.74 -3.86 -1.58
CA GLN A 92 -6.61 -4.57 -0.97
C GLN A 92 -5.32 -4.31 -1.75
N ARG A 93 -4.21 -4.22 -1.01
CA ARG A 93 -2.86 -4.24 -1.57
C ARG A 93 -2.04 -5.34 -0.94
N LYS A 94 -1.29 -6.05 -1.77
CA LYS A 94 -0.19 -6.94 -1.39
C LYS A 94 1.06 -6.49 -2.14
N ILE A 95 2.21 -6.56 -1.48
CA ILE A 95 3.53 -6.32 -2.06
C ILE A 95 4.48 -7.47 -1.73
N GLU A 96 5.32 -7.83 -2.69
CA GLU A 96 6.41 -8.79 -2.56
C GLU A 96 7.72 -8.06 -2.89
N PHE A 97 8.68 -8.11 -1.96
CA PHE A 97 9.97 -7.46 -2.10
C PHE A 97 10.98 -8.47 -2.67
N LEU A 98 11.30 -8.34 -3.96
CA LEU A 98 12.15 -9.28 -4.66
C LEU A 98 13.62 -8.91 -4.54
N LYS A 99 13.92 -7.60 -4.58
CA LYS A 99 15.26 -7.03 -4.46
C LYS A 99 15.25 -5.74 -3.63
N PRO A 100 16.36 -5.37 -2.99
CA PRO A 100 16.50 -4.06 -2.39
C PRO A 100 16.40 -2.97 -3.48
N LEU A 101 15.74 -1.86 -3.16
CA LEU A 101 15.66 -0.71 -4.06
C LEU A 101 16.95 0.10 -4.01
N PRO A 102 17.46 0.61 -5.14
CA PRO A 102 18.53 1.59 -5.11
C PRO A 102 18.02 2.90 -4.49
N VAL A 103 18.92 3.64 -3.84
CA VAL A 103 18.61 4.90 -3.15
C VAL A 103 18.21 6.04 -4.09
N SER A 104 18.39 5.86 -5.40
CA SER A 104 17.88 6.73 -6.46
C SER A 104 17.75 5.93 -7.77
N SER A 105 17.10 6.51 -8.77
CA SER A 105 17.06 5.92 -10.12
C SER A 105 18.29 6.21 -10.98
N GLU A 106 19.34 6.83 -10.43
CA GLU A 106 20.58 7.11 -11.17
C GLU A 106 21.18 5.82 -11.75
N GLY A 107 21.46 5.80 -13.06
CA GLY A 107 21.97 4.62 -13.77
C GLY A 107 20.91 3.56 -14.13
N HIS A 108 19.66 3.75 -13.72
CA HIS A 108 18.56 2.80 -13.96
C HIS A 108 17.49 3.40 -14.88
N LYS A 109 16.73 2.53 -15.53
CA LYS A 109 15.53 2.94 -16.29
C LYS A 109 14.31 2.23 -15.73
N PHE A 110 13.78 2.74 -14.62
CA PHE A 110 12.64 2.11 -13.98
C PHE A 110 11.33 2.38 -14.72
N GLU A 111 10.53 1.32 -14.84
CA GLU A 111 9.17 1.40 -15.32
C GLU A 111 8.26 0.47 -14.53
N ILE A 112 6.99 0.84 -14.53
CA ILE A 112 5.90 0.05 -14.01
C ILE A 112 5.27 -0.72 -15.16
N ARG A 113 5.19 -2.05 -15.02
CA ARG A 113 4.43 -2.93 -15.92
C ARG A 113 3.19 -3.44 -15.20
N GLN A 114 2.01 -3.12 -15.71
CA GLN A 114 0.74 -3.49 -15.09
C GLN A 114 -0.05 -4.42 -15.99
N LYS A 115 -0.64 -5.46 -15.40
CA LYS A 115 -1.58 -6.35 -16.10
C LYS A 115 -2.83 -6.62 -15.27
N VAL A 116 -3.93 -6.91 -15.96
CA VAL A 116 -5.19 -7.35 -15.36
C VAL A 116 -5.11 -8.86 -15.08
N LEU A 117 -5.33 -9.24 -13.83
CA LEU A 117 -5.41 -10.63 -13.40
C LEU A 117 -6.83 -11.19 -13.52
N GLY A 118 -7.83 -10.33 -13.39
CA GLY A 118 -9.23 -10.68 -13.60
C GLY A 118 -10.18 -9.54 -13.30
N VAL A 119 -11.36 -9.61 -13.91
CA VAL A 119 -12.47 -8.69 -13.65
C VAL A 119 -13.70 -9.49 -13.27
N TYR A 120 -14.31 -9.14 -12.14
CA TYR A 120 -15.33 -9.95 -11.51
C TYR A 120 -16.60 -9.16 -11.21
N ASP A 121 -17.74 -9.74 -11.55
CA ASP A 121 -19.05 -9.22 -11.20
C ASP A 121 -19.44 -9.72 -9.81
N LYS A 122 -19.57 -8.80 -8.84
CA LYS A 122 -20.01 -9.11 -7.48
C LYS A 122 -21.52 -8.88 -7.31
N GLY A 123 -22.26 -8.70 -8.40
CA GLY A 123 -23.69 -8.40 -8.42
C GLY A 123 -23.98 -6.96 -8.00
N ARG A 124 -25.14 -6.74 -7.38
CA ARG A 124 -25.57 -5.41 -6.91
C ARG A 124 -24.49 -4.61 -6.15
N PRO A 125 -23.66 -5.21 -5.26
CA PRO A 125 -22.58 -4.49 -4.58
C PRO A 125 -21.58 -3.79 -5.51
N GLY A 126 -21.21 -4.37 -6.65
CA GLY A 126 -20.21 -3.78 -7.54
C GLY A 126 -19.40 -4.77 -8.38
N SER A 127 -18.28 -4.29 -8.91
CA SER A 127 -17.31 -5.07 -9.66
C SER A 127 -15.92 -4.98 -9.04
N VAL A 128 -15.11 -6.02 -9.21
CA VAL A 128 -13.70 -6.05 -8.79
C VAL A 128 -12.81 -6.11 -10.02
N VAL A 129 -11.75 -5.29 -10.04
CA VAL A 129 -10.65 -5.41 -11.00
C VAL A 129 -9.39 -5.73 -10.23
N ASP A 130 -8.87 -6.95 -10.41
CA ASP A 130 -7.61 -7.37 -9.82
C ASP A 130 -6.47 -7.14 -10.81
N THR A 131 -5.39 -6.57 -10.32
CA THR A 131 -4.22 -6.20 -11.13
C THR A 131 -2.92 -6.65 -10.46
N GLN A 132 -1.93 -6.96 -11.30
CA GLN A 132 -0.54 -7.11 -10.90
C GLN A 132 0.26 -5.94 -11.46
N LEU A 133 1.17 -5.42 -10.66
CA LEU A 133 2.12 -4.37 -10.97
C LEU A 133 3.53 -4.89 -10.69
N GLU A 134 4.46 -4.68 -11.61
CA GLU A 134 5.88 -4.98 -11.42
C GLU A 134 6.70 -3.71 -11.60
N LEU A 135 7.58 -3.43 -10.65
CA LEU A 135 8.65 -2.43 -10.80
C LEU A 135 9.85 -3.10 -11.45
N VAL A 136 10.17 -2.67 -12.67
CA VAL A 136 11.18 -3.29 -13.52
C VAL A 136 12.24 -2.26 -13.87
N ASP A 137 13.51 -2.65 -13.79
CA ASP A 137 14.57 -1.91 -14.47
C ASP A 137 14.62 -2.35 -15.94
N ALA A 138 14.19 -1.49 -16.85
CA ALA A 138 14.11 -1.79 -18.27
C ALA A 138 15.49 -2.01 -18.92
N ASN A 139 16.58 -1.58 -18.29
CA ASN A 139 17.94 -1.85 -18.78
C ASN A 139 18.31 -3.34 -18.62
N THR A 140 17.86 -3.98 -17.54
CA THR A 140 18.25 -5.36 -17.17
C THR A 140 17.09 -6.35 -17.25
N ASN A 141 15.85 -5.87 -17.38
CA ASN A 141 14.59 -6.61 -17.19
C ASN A 141 14.43 -7.25 -15.81
N GLU A 142 15.17 -6.78 -14.81
CA GLU A 142 15.05 -7.30 -13.45
C GLU A 142 13.85 -6.69 -12.72
N VAL A 143 13.08 -7.55 -12.04
CA VAL A 143 11.94 -7.13 -11.23
C VAL A 143 12.38 -6.91 -9.79
N TYR A 144 12.16 -5.70 -9.27
CA TYR A 144 12.50 -5.32 -7.90
C TYR A 144 11.37 -5.59 -6.92
N THR A 145 10.14 -5.38 -7.38
CA THR A 145 8.94 -5.47 -6.54
C THR A 145 7.77 -5.93 -7.38
N ARG A 146 6.94 -6.81 -6.79
CA ARG A 146 5.65 -7.20 -7.36
C ARG A 146 4.54 -6.77 -6.42
N LEU A 147 3.57 -6.02 -6.94
CA LEU A 147 2.39 -5.58 -6.22
C LEU A 147 1.14 -6.22 -6.81
N PHE A 148 0.17 -6.50 -5.95
CA PHE A 148 -1.15 -6.96 -6.32
C PHE A 148 -2.16 -5.99 -5.73
N GLY A 149 -3.09 -5.53 -6.56
CA GLY A 149 -4.12 -4.58 -6.17
C GLY A 149 -5.51 -5.08 -6.55
N SER A 150 -6.49 -4.82 -5.69
CA SER A 150 -7.90 -5.08 -5.95
C SER A 150 -8.68 -3.78 -5.87
N ALA A 151 -9.21 -3.33 -7.00
CA ALA A 151 -10.04 -2.13 -7.08
C ALA A 151 -11.52 -2.53 -7.07
N PHE A 152 -12.33 -1.96 -6.18
CA PHE A 152 -13.76 -2.22 -6.09
C PHE A 152 -14.58 -1.05 -6.63
N TYR A 153 -15.30 -1.29 -7.71
CA TYR A 153 -16.17 -0.32 -8.38
C TYR A 153 -17.59 -0.43 -7.82
N VAL A 154 -17.91 0.50 -6.93
CA VAL A 154 -19.11 0.45 -6.08
C VAL A 154 -20.39 0.59 -6.91
N ALA A 155 -21.31 -0.37 -6.73
CA ALA A 155 -22.61 -0.45 -7.42
C ALA A 155 -22.52 -0.55 -8.96
N GLN A 156 -21.41 -1.06 -9.48
CA GLN A 156 -21.16 -1.25 -10.92
C GLN A 156 -21.05 -2.73 -11.30
N GLY A 157 -21.90 -3.58 -10.72
CA GLY A 157 -22.02 -5.01 -11.07
C GLY A 157 -23.29 -5.31 -11.88
N ASN A 158 -23.76 -6.56 -11.86
CA ASN A 158 -24.91 -7.08 -12.62
C ASN A 158 -24.75 -7.02 -14.15
N TRP A 159 -23.52 -7.14 -14.66
CA TRP A 159 -23.22 -7.18 -16.09
C TRP A 159 -23.04 -8.62 -16.62
N GLY A 160 -23.22 -9.63 -15.76
CA GLY A 160 -23.17 -11.04 -16.16
C GLY A 160 -21.75 -11.62 -16.21
N GLY A 161 -20.79 -10.95 -15.56
CA GLY A 161 -19.39 -11.37 -15.50
C GLY A 161 -19.13 -12.56 -14.58
N PRO A 162 -17.91 -13.11 -14.59
CA PRO A 162 -17.53 -14.16 -13.66
C PRO A 162 -17.52 -13.63 -12.22
N LYS A 163 -17.93 -14.45 -11.24
CA LYS A 163 -17.91 -14.06 -9.83
C LYS A 163 -16.50 -13.93 -9.24
N GLY A 164 -15.50 -14.50 -9.91
CA GLY A 164 -14.12 -14.56 -9.45
C GLY A 164 -13.88 -15.60 -8.36
N PRO A 165 -12.62 -15.80 -7.96
CA PRO A 165 -12.26 -16.71 -6.89
C PRO A 165 -12.82 -16.22 -5.55
N ALA A 166 -12.96 -17.16 -4.60
CA ALA A 166 -13.19 -16.79 -3.22
C ALA A 166 -12.02 -15.94 -2.71
N THR A 167 -12.31 -14.90 -1.95
CA THR A 167 -11.25 -14.14 -1.28
C THR A 167 -10.62 -15.01 -0.20
N GLU A 168 -9.30 -15.18 -0.29
CA GLU A 168 -8.52 -15.74 0.80
C GLU A 168 -8.49 -14.76 2.00
N ASN A 169 -8.79 -15.28 3.18
CA ASN A 169 -8.82 -14.52 4.41
C ASN A 169 -7.76 -15.05 5.39
N PHE A 170 -7.07 -14.13 6.05
CA PHE A 170 -6.04 -14.31 7.05
C PHE A 170 -6.52 -13.73 8.39
N PRO A 171 -7.54 -14.34 9.03
CA PRO A 171 -8.02 -13.87 10.31
C PRO A 171 -6.94 -14.04 11.39
N PRO A 172 -6.87 -13.16 12.40
CA PRO A 172 -6.05 -13.38 13.58
C PRO A 172 -6.31 -14.76 14.20
N PRO A 173 -5.31 -15.39 14.85
CA PRO A 173 -5.51 -16.61 15.60
C PRO A 173 -6.62 -16.45 16.64
N LYS A 174 -7.56 -17.41 16.68
CA LYS A 174 -8.66 -17.40 17.65
C LYS A 174 -8.12 -17.55 19.07
N ASP A 175 -8.73 -16.83 20.00
CA ASP A 175 -8.47 -16.92 21.45
C ASP A 175 -7.02 -16.63 21.88
N LYS A 176 -6.22 -16.00 21.01
CA LYS A 176 -4.85 -15.58 21.30
C LYS A 176 -4.78 -14.07 21.49
N LYS A 177 -4.17 -13.61 22.58
CA LYS A 177 -3.83 -12.18 22.74
C LYS A 177 -2.79 -11.78 21.68
N PRO A 178 -2.81 -10.52 21.19
CA PRO A 178 -1.78 -10.05 20.29
C PRO A 178 -0.41 -10.17 20.96
N ASP A 179 0.58 -10.62 20.19
CA ASP A 179 1.98 -10.68 20.62
C ASP A 179 2.58 -9.26 20.68
N TRP A 180 2.10 -8.33 19.83
CA TRP A 180 2.41 -6.90 19.90
C TRP A 180 1.17 -6.03 19.72
N VAL A 181 1.15 -4.90 20.42
CA VAL A 181 0.20 -3.80 20.21
C VAL A 181 1.03 -2.56 19.94
N LEU A 182 0.90 -2.00 18.74
CA LEU A 182 1.67 -0.85 18.27
C LEU A 182 0.73 0.34 18.13
N GLU A 183 1.21 1.51 18.51
CA GLU A 183 0.44 2.75 18.43
C GLU A 183 1.09 3.71 17.43
N ASN A 184 0.26 4.37 16.63
CA ASN A 184 0.70 5.44 15.73
C ASN A 184 -0.24 6.64 15.87
N GLN A 185 0.25 7.72 16.48
CA GLN A 185 -0.49 8.98 16.57
C GLN A 185 -0.27 9.77 15.28
N ILE A 186 -1.32 9.92 14.48
CA ILE A 186 -1.26 10.69 13.24
C ILE A 186 -1.30 12.18 13.61
N SER A 187 -0.47 13.01 12.98
CA SER A 187 -0.59 14.47 13.09
C SER A 187 -1.77 14.98 12.24
N ARG A 188 -2.28 16.18 12.53
CA ARG A 188 -3.37 16.77 11.75
C ARG A 188 -2.95 17.13 10.33
N GLU A 189 -1.65 17.34 10.14
CA GLU A 189 -1.01 17.74 8.88
C GLU A 189 -0.45 16.53 8.09
N ALA A 190 -0.57 15.31 8.62
CA ALA A 190 0.04 14.11 8.03
C ALA A 190 -0.41 13.87 6.57
N ALA A 191 -1.68 14.14 6.25
CA ALA A 191 -2.19 14.01 4.88
C ALA A 191 -1.51 14.99 3.92
N HIS A 192 -1.22 16.22 4.38
CA HIS A 192 -0.55 17.26 3.59
C HIS A 192 0.92 16.94 3.35
N LEU A 193 1.58 16.25 4.28
CA LEU A 193 2.94 15.76 4.10
C LEU A 193 2.96 14.53 3.18
N TYR A 194 2.12 13.53 3.46
CA TYR A 194 2.13 12.25 2.75
C TYR A 194 1.74 12.36 1.27
N ARG A 195 0.83 13.28 0.91
CA ARG A 195 0.47 13.53 -0.50
C ARG A 195 1.64 13.96 -1.38
N LEU A 196 2.68 14.54 -0.80
CA LEU A 196 3.88 14.98 -1.55
C LEU A 196 4.64 13.82 -2.19
N ASN A 197 4.34 12.58 -1.79
CA ASN A 197 4.85 11.36 -2.42
C ASN A 197 4.17 11.02 -3.77
N GLY A 198 3.10 11.70 -4.18
CA GLY A 198 2.51 11.53 -5.52
C GLY A 198 0.98 11.42 -5.55
N ASP A 199 0.32 11.06 -4.45
CA ASP A 199 -1.15 11.01 -4.41
C ASP A 199 -1.73 12.38 -3.99
N TYR A 200 -1.93 13.24 -4.99
CA TYR A 200 -2.43 14.59 -4.84
C TYR A 200 -3.97 14.70 -4.77
N ASN A 201 -4.70 13.58 -4.61
CA ASN A 201 -6.17 13.57 -4.57
C ASN A 201 -6.73 14.62 -3.57
N PRO A 202 -7.58 15.56 -4.01
CA PRO A 202 -8.17 16.59 -3.14
C PRO A 202 -8.93 16.04 -1.92
N LEU A 203 -9.41 14.78 -1.98
CA LEU A 203 -10.04 14.08 -0.85
C LEU A 203 -9.20 14.07 0.43
N HIS A 204 -7.87 14.21 0.29
CA HIS A 204 -6.92 14.19 1.40
C HIS A 204 -6.34 15.57 1.73
N ALA A 205 -6.70 16.63 1.00
CA ALA A 205 -6.08 17.95 1.13
C ALA A 205 -7.04 19.02 1.65
N THR A 206 -8.33 18.91 1.32
CA THR A 206 -9.35 19.93 1.58
C THR A 206 -10.67 19.25 1.98
N PRO A 207 -11.52 19.85 2.83
CA PRO A 207 -12.65 19.15 3.42
C PRO A 207 -13.79 18.85 2.43
N GLU A 208 -13.96 19.66 1.37
CA GLU A 208 -15.16 19.68 0.53
C GLU A 208 -15.47 18.33 -0.14
N PRO A 209 -14.51 17.59 -0.73
CA PRO A 209 -14.79 16.28 -1.32
C PRO A 209 -15.23 15.26 -0.26
N GLY A 210 -14.59 15.26 0.91
CA GLY A 210 -14.91 14.34 1.99
C GLY A 210 -16.30 14.60 2.57
N VAL A 211 -16.65 15.86 2.81
CA VAL A 211 -18.00 16.26 3.25
C VAL A 211 -19.07 15.84 2.23
N LYS A 212 -18.82 16.01 0.93
CA LYS A 212 -19.73 15.53 -0.14
C LYS A 212 -19.92 14.01 -0.12
N MET A 213 -18.94 13.26 0.39
CA MET A 213 -19.01 11.80 0.54
C MET A 213 -19.56 11.35 1.91
N GLY A 214 -19.93 12.29 2.80
CA GLY A 214 -20.47 12.01 4.12
C GLY A 214 -19.42 11.81 5.22
N PHE A 215 -18.16 12.18 4.97
CA PHE A 215 -17.11 12.22 5.99
C PHE A 215 -17.11 13.58 6.73
N PRO A 216 -16.55 13.66 7.94
CA PRO A 216 -16.49 14.93 8.68
C PRO A 216 -15.52 15.98 8.09
N GLY A 217 -14.71 15.60 7.11
CA GLY A 217 -13.73 16.48 6.46
C GLY A 217 -12.82 15.68 5.52
N ALA A 218 -11.59 16.15 5.33
CA ALA A 218 -10.56 15.39 4.63
C ALA A 218 -10.24 14.10 5.40
N ILE A 219 -9.98 13.02 4.67
CA ILE A 219 -9.58 11.73 5.23
C ILE A 219 -8.10 11.47 4.92
N MET A 220 -7.43 10.66 5.72
CA MET A 220 -6.09 10.16 5.40
C MET A 220 -6.13 9.26 4.16
N HIS A 221 -5.01 9.24 3.41
CA HIS A 221 -4.78 8.23 2.38
C HIS A 221 -4.84 6.83 3.01
N GLY A 222 -5.56 5.90 2.39
CA GLY A 222 -5.51 4.49 2.82
C GLY A 222 -4.07 3.97 2.81
N LEU A 223 -3.30 4.33 1.77
CA LEU A 223 -1.89 3.97 1.63
C LEU A 223 -0.99 4.58 2.72
N TYR A 224 -1.34 5.72 3.33
CA TYR A 224 -0.62 6.19 4.51
C TYR A 224 -0.76 5.20 5.66
N SER A 225 -2.00 4.78 5.97
CA SER A 225 -2.26 3.83 7.05
C SER A 225 -1.56 2.50 6.78
N TRP A 226 -1.56 2.06 5.52
CA TRP A 226 -0.87 0.84 5.07
C TRP A 226 0.65 0.95 5.21
N ASN A 227 1.25 2.05 4.76
CA ASN A 227 2.70 2.24 4.83
C ASN A 227 3.21 2.48 6.25
N SER A 228 2.54 3.32 7.04
CA SER A 228 2.91 3.56 8.45
C SER A 228 2.74 2.31 9.31
N THR A 229 1.75 1.46 9.00
CA THR A 229 1.63 0.15 9.66
C THR A 229 2.77 -0.79 9.27
N ALA A 230 3.16 -0.83 7.99
CA ALA A 230 4.32 -1.61 7.54
C ALA A 230 5.61 -1.16 8.26
N HIS A 231 5.79 0.15 8.40
CA HIS A 231 6.90 0.76 9.15
C HIS A 231 6.88 0.36 10.62
N ALA A 232 5.76 0.54 11.32
CA ALA A 232 5.63 0.16 12.73
C ALA A 232 5.92 -1.33 12.95
N ILE A 233 5.42 -2.21 12.06
CA ILE A 233 5.69 -3.65 12.11
C ILE A 233 7.18 -3.93 11.87
N LEU A 234 7.80 -3.34 10.86
CA LEU A 234 9.21 -3.58 10.56
C LEU A 234 10.11 -3.10 11.71
N LYS A 235 9.79 -1.94 12.30
CA LYS A 235 10.50 -1.41 13.46
C LYS A 235 10.39 -2.34 14.66
N ALA A 236 9.17 -2.74 15.03
CA ALA A 236 8.92 -3.54 16.24
C ALA A 236 9.32 -5.01 16.12
N VAL A 237 9.18 -5.61 14.93
CA VAL A 237 9.32 -7.07 14.72
C VAL A 237 10.61 -7.40 13.96
N GLY A 238 10.97 -6.59 12.96
CA GLY A 238 12.11 -6.80 12.09
C GLY A 238 13.33 -5.93 12.42
N GLY A 239 13.33 -5.24 13.57
CA GLY A 239 14.44 -4.39 14.01
C GLY A 239 14.77 -3.24 13.07
N SER A 240 13.77 -2.70 12.36
CA SER A 240 13.91 -1.58 11.43
C SER A 240 14.78 -1.86 10.19
N ASP A 241 15.22 -3.10 9.97
CA ASP A 241 16.04 -3.48 8.81
C ASP A 241 15.12 -3.78 7.60
N PRO A 242 15.26 -3.05 6.47
CA PRO A 242 14.44 -3.28 5.27
C PRO A 242 14.53 -4.71 4.69
N ALA A 243 15.63 -5.44 4.93
CA ALA A 243 15.78 -6.82 4.48
C ALA A 243 14.88 -7.81 5.25
N ASN A 244 14.37 -7.42 6.42
CA ASN A 244 13.58 -8.28 7.29
C ASN A 244 12.09 -8.31 6.93
N LEU A 245 11.64 -7.57 5.91
CA LEU A 245 10.28 -7.61 5.41
C LEU A 245 10.23 -8.21 3.99
N LYS A 246 9.56 -9.35 3.82
CA LYS A 246 9.55 -10.09 2.53
C LYS A 246 8.25 -9.96 1.75
N GLU A 247 7.13 -9.93 2.46
CA GLU A 247 5.79 -9.73 1.91
C GLU A 247 4.97 -8.90 2.89
N TYR A 248 4.10 -8.03 2.39
CA TYR A 248 3.19 -7.24 3.22
C TYR A 248 1.85 -7.05 2.51
N GLN A 249 0.74 -7.21 3.23
CA GLN A 249 -0.60 -6.97 2.69
C GLN A 249 -1.59 -6.50 3.75
N ALA A 250 -2.62 -5.79 3.30
CA ALA A 250 -3.84 -5.54 4.06
C ALA A 250 -4.98 -5.11 3.14
N ARG A 251 -6.21 -5.29 3.62
CA ARG A 251 -7.45 -4.80 3.04
C ARG A 251 -7.88 -3.51 3.73
N PHE A 252 -8.23 -2.49 2.95
CA PHE A 252 -8.82 -1.25 3.46
C PHE A 252 -10.27 -1.51 3.86
N ALA A 253 -10.62 -1.16 5.10
CA ALA A 253 -11.90 -1.48 5.70
C ALA A 253 -12.75 -0.25 6.04
N SER A 254 -12.11 0.84 6.48
CA SER A 254 -12.80 2.10 6.79
C SER A 254 -11.83 3.29 6.70
N PRO A 255 -12.34 4.52 6.48
CA PRO A 255 -11.50 5.72 6.42
C PRO A 255 -10.89 6.04 7.79
N VAL A 256 -9.74 6.73 7.74
CA VAL A 256 -9.04 7.28 8.90
C VAL A 256 -9.02 8.81 8.74
N LEU A 257 -9.11 9.56 9.83
CA LEU A 257 -9.03 11.02 9.82
C LEU A 257 -7.62 11.49 10.19
N PRO A 258 -7.15 12.62 9.65
CA PRO A 258 -5.95 13.27 10.17
C PRO A 258 -6.12 13.58 11.66
N GLY A 259 -5.13 13.24 12.48
CA GLY A 259 -5.22 13.36 13.95
C GLY A 259 -5.69 12.10 14.69
N ASP A 260 -6.22 11.08 13.99
CA ASP A 260 -6.60 9.82 14.62
C ASP A 260 -5.36 9.09 15.20
N LYS A 261 -5.58 8.31 16.25
CA LYS A 261 -4.59 7.36 16.77
C LYS A 261 -4.90 5.97 16.22
N LEU A 262 -3.94 5.34 15.57
CA LEU A 262 -4.06 3.97 15.07
C LEU A 262 -3.48 2.98 16.08
N ILE A 263 -4.20 1.89 16.30
CA ILE A 263 -3.80 0.75 17.13
C ILE A 263 -3.66 -0.46 16.22
N THR A 264 -2.44 -0.96 16.09
CA THR A 264 -2.10 -2.16 15.32
C THR A 264 -1.88 -3.32 16.27
N GLN A 265 -2.75 -4.31 16.20
CA GLN A 265 -2.59 -5.57 16.92
C GLN A 265 -1.92 -6.59 15.98
N VAL A 266 -0.88 -7.26 16.46
CA VAL A 266 -0.05 -8.19 15.66
C VAL A 266 0.03 -9.53 16.36
N TRP A 267 -0.13 -10.61 15.59
CA TRP A 267 -0.04 -11.99 16.05
C TRP A 267 0.97 -12.77 15.22
N ARG A 268 1.86 -13.49 15.89
CA ARG A 268 2.65 -14.57 15.31
C ARG A 268 1.75 -15.75 15.01
N THR A 269 1.92 -16.32 13.83
CA THR A 269 1.25 -17.58 13.45
C THR A 269 2.10 -18.80 13.76
N GLY A 270 3.43 -18.65 13.82
CA GLY A 270 4.38 -19.77 13.87
C GLY A 270 4.65 -20.41 12.51
N GLU A 271 3.95 -20.00 11.44
CA GLU A 271 4.17 -20.51 10.09
C GLU A 271 5.45 -19.88 9.49
N LYS A 272 6.47 -20.70 9.25
CA LYS A 272 7.78 -20.26 8.75
C LYS A 272 7.96 -20.53 7.26
N LYS A 273 8.62 -19.60 6.57
CA LYS A 273 9.06 -19.70 5.17
C LYS A 273 10.54 -19.28 5.09
N GLY A 274 11.44 -20.25 5.25
CA GLY A 274 12.87 -19.98 5.39
C GLY A 274 13.18 -19.22 6.68
N GLU A 275 13.88 -18.09 6.59
CA GLU A 275 14.18 -17.22 7.73
C GLU A 275 13.04 -16.26 8.13
N PHE A 276 11.94 -16.25 7.37
CA PHE A 276 10.78 -15.41 7.63
C PHE A 276 9.67 -16.20 8.34
N GLU A 277 8.88 -15.52 9.15
CA GLU A 277 7.68 -16.04 9.81
C GLU A 277 6.47 -15.19 9.41
N GLU A 278 5.32 -15.83 9.24
CA GLU A 278 4.05 -15.15 9.01
C GLU A 278 3.55 -14.52 10.30
N ILE A 279 3.25 -13.22 10.21
CA ILE A 279 2.43 -12.51 11.18
C ILE A 279 1.10 -12.12 10.55
N ARG A 280 0.07 -12.02 11.39
CA ARG A 280 -1.24 -11.45 11.05
C ARG A 280 -1.45 -10.18 11.85
N PHE A 281 -2.18 -9.22 11.30
CA PHE A 281 -2.46 -7.98 12.01
C PHE A 281 -3.80 -7.38 11.63
N VAL A 282 -4.31 -6.54 12.53
CA VAL A 282 -5.50 -5.71 12.34
C VAL A 282 -5.20 -4.33 12.87
N VAL A 283 -5.64 -3.29 12.15
CA VAL A 283 -5.47 -1.90 12.55
C VAL A 283 -6.83 -1.25 12.74
N ALA A 284 -7.00 -0.58 13.86
CA ALA A 284 -8.20 0.19 14.16
C ALA A 284 -7.84 1.60 14.62
N VAL A 285 -8.74 2.55 14.38
CA VAL A 285 -8.71 3.83 15.10
C VAL A 285 -9.00 3.55 16.58
N GLU A 286 -8.27 4.17 17.50
CA GLU A 286 -8.48 4.00 18.95
C GLU A 286 -9.94 4.30 19.32
N GLY A 287 -10.61 3.35 19.98
CA GLY A 287 -12.04 3.43 20.31
C GLY A 287 -12.99 3.41 19.10
N GLY A 288 -12.45 3.22 17.89
CA GLY A 288 -13.17 3.34 16.63
C GLY A 288 -13.24 2.06 15.81
N LYS A 289 -13.31 2.21 14.48
CA LYS A 289 -13.47 1.11 13.53
C LYS A 289 -12.13 0.54 13.08
N VAL A 290 -12.14 -0.71 12.66
CA VAL A 290 -11.04 -1.34 11.92
C VAL A 290 -10.85 -0.61 10.59
N CYS A 291 -9.68 -0.06 10.35
CA CYS A 291 -9.31 0.63 9.11
C CYS A 291 -8.50 -0.25 8.17
N LEU A 292 -7.67 -1.17 8.71
CA LEU A 292 -6.98 -2.21 7.94
C LEU A 292 -7.33 -3.59 8.52
N SER A 293 -7.85 -4.44 7.66
CA SER A 293 -8.21 -5.83 7.97
C SER A 293 -7.41 -6.79 7.10
N ASN A 294 -7.50 -8.10 7.38
CA ASN A 294 -6.83 -9.12 6.57
C ASN A 294 -5.31 -8.88 6.44
N GLY A 295 -4.73 -8.27 7.48
CA GLY A 295 -3.34 -7.89 7.51
C GLY A 295 -2.46 -9.11 7.65
N ARG A 296 -1.46 -9.22 6.77
CA ARG A 296 -0.49 -10.32 6.77
C ARG A 296 0.86 -9.80 6.33
N ALA A 297 1.92 -10.27 6.96
CA ALA A 297 3.28 -10.00 6.54
C ALA A 297 4.17 -11.23 6.73
N LEU A 298 5.20 -11.37 5.91
CA LEU A 298 6.32 -12.27 6.15
C LEU A 298 7.50 -11.45 6.64
N VAL A 299 7.90 -11.67 7.89
CA VAL A 299 8.93 -10.87 8.57
C VAL A 299 9.97 -11.78 9.21
N LYS A 300 11.24 -11.40 9.17
CA LYS A 300 12.28 -12.03 9.98
C LYS A 300 12.16 -11.48 11.40
N ILE A 301 11.66 -12.30 12.33
CA ILE A 301 11.39 -11.90 13.71
C ILE A 301 12.68 -11.95 14.52
N LEU A 302 13.12 -10.82 15.07
CA LEU A 302 14.39 -10.72 15.82
C LEU A 302 14.27 -11.05 17.33
N GLY A 303 13.20 -11.74 17.74
CA GLY A 303 12.93 -12.13 19.13
C GLY A 303 12.06 -11.12 19.88
N ASP A 304 11.53 -11.50 21.05
CA ASP A 304 10.62 -10.68 21.85
C ASP A 304 11.36 -9.43 22.35
N ILE A 305 11.26 -8.30 21.63
CA ILE A 305 11.69 -7.01 22.14
C ILE A 305 10.72 -6.65 23.27
N LYS A 306 11.06 -7.08 24.49
CA LYS A 306 10.47 -6.59 25.74
C LYS A 306 10.87 -5.12 25.90
N GLY A 307 10.16 -4.24 25.23
CA GLY A 307 10.32 -2.80 25.38
C GLY A 307 9.00 -2.13 25.11
N LYS A 308 8.37 -1.57 26.15
CA LYS A 308 7.33 -0.55 25.96
C LYS A 308 7.97 0.56 25.13
N LEU A 309 7.50 0.73 23.90
CA LEU A 309 7.59 1.99 23.17
C LEU A 309 6.47 2.89 23.67
#